data_AF-G2KTJ9-F1
#
_entry.id   AF-G2KTJ9-F1
#
_cell.length_a   1.000
_cell.length_b   1.000
_cell.length_c   1.000
_cell.angle_alpha   90.00
_cell.angle_beta   90.00
_cell.angle_gamma   90.00
#
_symmetry.space_group_name_H-M   'P 1'
#
loop_
_entity.id
_entity.type
_entity.pdbx_description
1 polymer ?
#
loop_
_entity_poly.entity_id
_entity_poly.type
_entity_poly.pdbx_seq_one_letter_code
_entity_poly.pdbx_strand_id
1 'polypeptide(L)'
;MGLFDIFKHKNQSTSNEENKVDEQKTLTENEENNEELPESGKKETADSEIKPSDFNQPEKENDSVTPIVENNEKIDEIESQKNENQASYEEGLEKTRSSFGEKLKHLFANFRNVDEDFFDDLEDTLIESDVGVQTATQISDQLKEAVKLDNVKGHKEVQNFVIQKLVEIYDSPSNDENKLKENPDGPTVILFIGVNGAGKTTTIGKMAHKYQKQGKKVLLAAADTFRAGAIQQLDEWAKRDHVDIVKKSEGSDPASVVYDAVEKAKSDDYDILFIDTAGRLQNKVNLMKELAKMNKIITNKIPGAPQEVLLVIDATIGQNAMSQAKTFKEVADISGIVLTKLDGTAKGGIVIAIKNEIGIPVKYVGLGESVDDLQTFDPEKFVYGLFKGLVEE
;
A
#
# COMPACT_ATOMS: atom_id res chain seq x y z
N MET A 1 17.34 -6.00 -5.87
CA MET A 1 16.97 -7.03 -4.88
C MET A 1 16.28 -6.28 -3.76
N GLY A 2 14.96 -6.33 -3.72
CA GLY A 2 14.16 -5.68 -2.68
C GLY A 2 14.34 -6.37 -1.33
N LEU A 3 13.87 -5.75 -0.23
CA LEU A 3 13.97 -6.38 1.08
C LEU A 3 13.18 -7.70 1.13
N PHE A 4 12.04 -7.76 0.44
CA PHE A 4 11.26 -8.99 0.23
C PHE A 4 12.06 -10.10 -0.48
N ASP A 5 12.90 -9.77 -1.48
CA ASP A 5 13.75 -10.77 -2.17
C ASP A 5 14.77 -11.40 -1.20
N ILE A 6 15.36 -10.57 -0.32
CA ILE A 6 16.38 -10.99 0.64
C ILE A 6 15.82 -12.02 1.64
N PHE A 7 14.57 -11.84 2.08
CA PHE A 7 13.87 -12.82 2.92
C PHE A 7 13.38 -14.03 2.11
N LYS A 8 12.80 -13.83 0.92
CA LYS A 8 12.28 -14.91 0.06
C LYS A 8 13.36 -15.91 -0.38
N HIS A 9 14.57 -15.45 -0.70
CA HIS A 9 15.64 -16.35 -1.15
C HIS A 9 16.19 -17.27 -0.05
N LYS A 10 16.16 -16.88 1.24
CA LYS A 10 16.62 -17.74 2.34
C LYS A 10 15.84 -19.06 2.44
N ASN A 11 14.53 -19.03 2.17
CA ASN A 11 13.67 -20.22 2.21
C ASN A 11 13.95 -21.24 1.09
N GLN A 12 14.62 -20.85 0.00
CA GLN A 12 15.00 -21.77 -1.08
C GLN A 12 16.33 -22.49 -0.82
N SER A 13 17.21 -21.93 0.03
CA SER A 13 18.46 -22.59 0.42
C SER A 13 18.28 -23.70 1.46
N THR A 14 17.32 -23.57 2.38
CA THR A 14 17.11 -24.53 3.48
C THR A 14 16.30 -25.77 3.08
N SER A 15 15.52 -25.70 2.00
CA SER A 15 14.56 -26.73 1.59
C SER A 15 15.12 -27.78 0.60
N ASN A 16 16.42 -27.74 0.28
CA ASN A 16 17.03 -28.56 -0.79
C ASN A 16 18.03 -29.64 -0.33
N GLU A 17 18.39 -29.74 0.96
CA GLU A 17 19.33 -30.77 1.45
C GLU A 17 18.63 -32.01 2.05
N GLU A 18 17.40 -31.89 2.56
CA GLU A 18 16.65 -33.00 3.14
C GLU A 18 15.70 -33.68 2.13
N ASN A 19 16.23 -34.53 1.25
CA ASN A 19 15.42 -35.57 0.58
C ASN A 19 16.27 -36.72 -0.04
N LYS A 20 17.09 -37.39 0.79
CA LYS A 20 17.67 -38.71 0.47
C LYS A 20 17.87 -39.57 1.73
N VAL A 21 16.96 -40.52 1.95
CA VAL A 21 17.25 -41.93 2.35
C VAL A 21 15.93 -42.70 2.44
N ASP A 22 15.99 -43.97 2.01
CA ASP A 22 15.06 -45.10 2.21
C ASP A 22 13.56 -44.88 2.52
N GLU A 23 12.71 -45.51 1.69
CA GLU A 23 11.95 -46.65 2.21
C GLU A 23 11.80 -47.75 1.14
N GLN A 24 11.78 -49.02 1.55
CA GLN A 24 11.64 -50.17 0.66
C GLN A 24 11.03 -51.37 1.41
N LYS A 25 10.13 -52.12 0.73
CA LYS A 25 9.47 -53.40 1.13
C LYS A 25 8.21 -53.22 2.00
N THR A 26 7.12 -54.00 1.85
CA THR A 26 6.81 -55.12 0.91
C THR A 26 5.31 -55.49 0.93
N LEU A 27 4.75 -55.92 -0.23
CA LEU A 27 3.62 -56.87 -0.42
C LEU A 27 2.22 -56.44 0.14
N THR A 28 1.05 -56.71 -0.45
CA THR A 28 0.58 -57.29 -1.75
C THR A 28 -0.86 -56.75 -2.01
N GLU A 29 -1.84 -57.26 -2.80
CA GLU A 29 -2.12 -58.49 -3.57
C GLU A 29 -3.26 -58.21 -4.61
N ASN A 30 -3.48 -59.12 -5.59
CA ASN A 30 -4.68 -59.27 -6.46
C ASN A 30 -5.03 -58.12 -7.45
N GLU A 31 -4.96 -58.28 -8.79
CA GLU A 31 -5.81 -59.06 -9.73
C GLU A 31 -7.09 -58.29 -10.17
N GLU A 32 -7.52 -58.21 -11.45
CA GLU A 32 -7.10 -58.90 -12.70
C GLU A 32 -7.62 -58.17 -13.99
N ASN A 33 -7.28 -58.67 -15.20
CA ASN A 33 -7.88 -58.48 -16.55
C ASN A 33 -7.47 -57.28 -17.47
N ASN A 34 -6.65 -57.59 -18.50
CA ASN A 34 -6.85 -57.58 -19.97
C ASN A 34 -7.95 -56.67 -20.62
N GLU A 35 -7.92 -56.28 -21.91
CA GLU A 35 -7.27 -56.88 -23.11
C GLU A 35 -7.03 -55.89 -24.30
N GLU A 36 -5.94 -56.13 -25.06
CA GLU A 36 -5.59 -55.88 -26.49
C GLU A 36 -5.91 -54.60 -27.35
N LEU A 37 -5.04 -54.43 -28.36
CA LEU A 37 -4.98 -53.51 -29.54
C LEU A 37 -5.02 -54.41 -30.84
N PRO A 38 -4.65 -54.04 -32.12
CA PRO A 38 -4.08 -52.81 -32.70
C PRO A 38 -4.57 -52.40 -34.13
N GLU A 39 -3.75 -51.58 -34.82
CA GLU A 39 -3.73 -51.21 -36.26
C GLU A 39 -4.87 -50.28 -36.79
N SER A 40 -4.71 -49.46 -37.84
CA SER A 40 -3.58 -49.19 -38.78
C SER A 40 -3.57 -47.69 -39.19
N GLY A 41 -2.60 -47.12 -39.93
CA GLY A 41 -1.41 -47.66 -40.59
C GLY A 41 -0.53 -46.54 -41.22
N LYS A 42 0.56 -46.91 -41.91
CA LYS A 42 1.61 -45.97 -42.42
C LYS A 42 1.41 -45.49 -43.86
N LYS A 43 2.08 -44.38 -44.25
CA LYS A 43 2.93 -44.37 -45.47
C LYS A 43 3.93 -43.19 -45.66
N GLU A 44 4.97 -43.50 -46.44
CA GLU A 44 6.14 -42.71 -46.85
C GLU A 44 6.15 -42.51 -48.42
N THR A 45 6.91 -41.60 -49.08
CA THR A 45 7.94 -40.62 -48.65
C THR A 45 7.60 -39.19 -49.17
N ALA A 46 8.33 -38.34 -49.95
CA ALA A 46 9.61 -38.32 -50.69
C ALA A 46 10.17 -36.85 -50.80
N ASP A 47 11.13 -36.54 -51.69
CA ASP A 47 11.99 -35.31 -51.63
C ASP A 47 12.39 -34.70 -53.02
N SER A 48 12.92 -33.46 -53.03
CA SER A 48 13.64 -32.68 -54.09
C SER A 48 12.83 -32.20 -55.35
N GLU A 49 13.24 -31.19 -56.15
CA GLU A 49 14.30 -30.14 -56.12
C GLU A 49 13.73 -28.82 -56.78
N ILE A 50 14.38 -27.64 -56.90
CA ILE A 50 15.33 -27.19 -57.97
C ILE A 50 15.78 -25.71 -57.68
N LYS A 51 16.92 -25.23 -58.23
CA LYS A 51 17.26 -23.79 -58.46
C LYS A 51 17.79 -23.52 -59.89
N PRO A 52 17.60 -22.30 -60.46
CA PRO A 52 18.68 -21.28 -60.61
C PRO A 52 18.17 -19.83 -60.33
N SER A 53 18.89 -18.80 -59.85
CA SER A 53 20.28 -18.25 -59.97
C SER A 53 20.47 -17.19 -61.07
N ASP A 54 20.81 -15.94 -60.66
CA ASP A 54 21.50 -14.83 -61.39
C ASP A 54 21.32 -13.51 -60.57
N PHE A 55 22.12 -12.43 -60.65
CA PHE A 55 23.59 -12.25 -60.76
C PHE A 55 23.98 -10.90 -60.04
N ASN A 56 25.21 -10.38 -60.17
CA ASN A 56 25.87 -9.57 -59.12
C ASN A 56 26.04 -8.03 -59.38
N GLN A 57 25.84 -7.19 -58.34
CA GLN A 57 26.52 -5.88 -58.02
C GLN A 57 26.43 -4.66 -58.99
N PRO A 58 26.87 -3.41 -58.63
CA PRO A 58 27.38 -2.85 -57.34
C PRO A 58 26.79 -1.48 -56.84
N GLU A 59 27.12 -1.12 -55.59
CA GLU A 59 27.37 0.23 -54.99
C GLU A 59 26.41 1.45 -55.15
N LYS A 60 26.01 2.04 -54.00
CA LYS A 60 26.52 3.37 -53.55
C LYS A 60 26.21 3.73 -52.09
N GLU A 61 26.93 4.74 -51.58
CA GLU A 61 26.95 5.21 -50.19
C GLU A 61 25.71 6.03 -49.80
N ASN A 62 25.27 5.94 -48.52
CA ASN A 62 25.30 7.08 -47.59
C ASN A 62 25.00 6.64 -46.13
N ASP A 63 25.97 6.68 -45.23
CA ASP A 63 25.74 6.53 -43.78
C ASP A 63 25.49 7.91 -43.15
N SER A 64 24.24 8.19 -42.77
CA SER A 64 23.87 9.39 -42.02
C SER A 64 23.50 9.02 -40.58
N VAL A 65 24.47 9.08 -39.67
CA VAL A 65 24.27 8.82 -38.24
C VAL A 65 23.38 9.90 -37.61
N THR A 66 22.23 9.51 -37.07
CA THR A 66 21.49 10.28 -36.06
C THR A 66 21.81 9.75 -34.66
N PRO A 67 22.05 10.62 -33.66
CA PRO A 67 22.64 10.19 -32.39
C PRO A 67 21.60 9.64 -31.40
N ILE A 68 21.99 8.59 -30.67
CA ILE A 68 21.23 8.02 -29.55
C ILE A 68 21.46 8.92 -28.32
N VAL A 69 20.47 9.76 -27.98
CA VAL A 69 20.55 10.68 -26.82
C VAL A 69 19.28 10.66 -25.95
N GLU A 70 18.09 10.66 -26.56
CA GLU A 70 16.79 10.85 -25.87
C GLU A 70 16.36 9.77 -24.86
N ASN A 71 17.17 8.70 -24.67
CA ASN A 71 16.87 7.61 -23.74
C ASN A 71 17.57 7.75 -22.38
N ASN A 72 18.69 8.48 -22.26
CA ASN A 72 19.39 8.59 -20.97
C ASN A 72 18.64 9.51 -20.01
N GLU A 73 18.23 10.69 -20.45
CA GLU A 73 17.57 11.70 -19.60
C GLU A 73 16.32 11.12 -18.89
N LYS A 74 15.54 10.26 -19.56
CA LYS A 74 14.38 9.59 -18.94
C LYS A 74 14.75 8.50 -17.95
N ILE A 75 15.89 7.84 -18.11
CA ILE A 75 16.39 6.86 -17.12
C ILE A 75 16.91 7.63 -15.90
N ASP A 76 17.68 8.70 -16.12
CA ASP A 76 18.19 9.59 -15.07
C ASP A 76 17.04 10.28 -14.29
N GLU A 77 15.96 10.72 -14.97
CA GLU A 77 14.73 11.22 -14.34
C GLU A 77 13.99 10.14 -13.52
N ILE A 78 13.89 8.91 -14.02
CA ILE A 78 13.22 7.81 -13.30
C ILE A 78 14.05 7.36 -12.08
N GLU A 79 15.38 7.27 -12.20
CA GLU A 79 16.23 6.91 -11.07
C GLU A 79 16.32 8.03 -10.02
N SER A 80 16.44 9.29 -10.44
CA SER A 80 16.39 10.44 -9.50
C SER A 80 15.06 10.50 -8.76
N GLN A 81 13.91 10.43 -9.44
CA GLN A 81 12.61 10.36 -8.78
C GLN A 81 12.48 9.13 -7.87
N LYS A 82 13.02 7.97 -8.24
CA LYS A 82 12.98 6.77 -7.41
C LYS A 82 13.82 6.94 -6.13
N ASN A 83 14.96 7.60 -6.22
CA ASN A 83 15.86 7.90 -5.10
C ASN A 83 15.30 9.00 -4.18
N GLU A 84 14.75 10.09 -4.73
CA GLU A 84 14.08 11.16 -3.95
C GLU A 84 12.89 10.60 -3.15
N ASN A 85 12.05 9.79 -3.80
CA ASN A 85 10.94 9.12 -3.12
C ASN A 85 11.41 8.11 -2.05
N GLN A 86 12.62 7.53 -2.16
CA GLN A 86 13.19 6.72 -1.09
C GLN A 86 13.71 7.57 0.07
N ALA A 87 14.36 8.70 -0.22
CA ALA A 87 14.86 9.63 0.80
C ALA A 87 13.72 10.20 1.67
N SER A 88 12.59 10.61 1.05
CA SER A 88 11.41 11.07 1.77
C SER A 88 10.86 10.02 2.76
N TYR A 89 10.88 8.73 2.40
CA TYR A 89 10.54 7.65 3.32
C TYR A 89 11.57 7.44 4.44
N GLU A 90 12.87 7.63 4.18
CA GLU A 90 13.90 7.49 5.21
C GLU A 90 13.89 8.64 6.24
N GLU A 91 13.59 9.86 5.79
CA GLU A 91 13.46 11.05 6.64
C GLU A 91 12.14 11.01 7.42
N GLY A 92 11.01 10.86 6.71
CA GLY A 92 9.67 10.82 7.31
C GLY A 92 9.39 9.61 8.22
N LEU A 93 10.28 8.61 8.24
CA LEU A 93 10.23 7.49 9.20
C LEU A 93 11.35 7.54 10.24
N GLU A 94 12.27 8.51 10.23
CA GLU A 94 13.47 8.52 11.09
C GLU A 94 13.14 8.32 12.57
N LYS A 95 12.21 9.11 13.12
CA LYS A 95 11.84 9.03 14.55
C LYS A 95 11.23 7.68 14.92
N THR A 96 10.47 7.07 14.01
CA THR A 96 9.96 5.71 14.19
C THR A 96 11.10 4.70 14.10
N ARG A 97 11.93 4.73 13.03
CA ARG A 97 13.09 3.85 12.86
C ARG A 97 14.01 3.86 14.09
N SER A 98 14.33 5.03 14.64
CA SER A 98 15.17 5.12 15.83
C SER A 98 14.49 4.48 17.04
N SER A 99 13.27 4.89 17.39
CA SER A 99 12.59 4.33 18.57
C SER A 99 12.25 2.84 18.46
N PHE A 100 11.85 2.39 17.27
CA PHE A 100 11.47 1.00 16.99
C PHE A 100 12.71 0.11 16.87
N GLY A 101 13.71 0.60 16.14
CA GLY A 101 14.98 -0.07 15.90
C GLY A 101 15.83 -0.20 17.15
N GLU A 102 15.92 0.85 17.98
CA GLU A 102 16.65 0.78 19.26
C GLU A 102 16.00 -0.21 20.23
N LYS A 103 14.66 -0.26 20.31
CA LYS A 103 13.94 -1.24 21.12
C LYS A 103 14.22 -2.68 20.67
N LEU A 104 14.05 -2.98 19.38
CA LEU A 104 14.35 -4.33 18.87
C LEU A 104 15.84 -4.68 18.99
N LYS A 105 16.76 -3.74 18.78
CA LYS A 105 18.20 -3.97 19.03
C LYS A 105 18.46 -4.29 20.51
N HIS A 106 17.83 -3.57 21.43
CA HIS A 106 17.97 -3.82 22.86
C HIS A 106 17.42 -5.19 23.27
N LEU A 107 16.27 -5.59 22.74
CA LEU A 107 15.71 -6.95 22.91
C LEU A 107 16.69 -8.00 22.38
N PHE A 108 17.07 -7.92 21.10
CA PHE A 108 17.90 -8.93 20.45
C PHE A 108 19.35 -8.99 20.96
N ALA A 109 19.88 -7.92 21.56
CA ALA A 109 21.22 -7.91 22.14
C ALA A 109 21.32 -8.50 23.56
N ASN A 110 20.21 -8.54 24.32
CA ASN A 110 20.24 -8.93 25.73
C ASN A 110 19.83 -10.39 26.00
N PHE A 111 19.02 -11.01 25.13
CA PHE A 111 18.55 -12.38 25.35
C PHE A 111 19.68 -13.42 25.26
N ARG A 112 19.55 -14.51 26.03
CA ARG A 112 20.56 -15.58 26.13
C ARG A 112 20.09 -16.91 25.56
N ASN A 113 18.82 -17.25 25.78
CA ASN A 113 18.13 -18.35 25.13
C ASN A 113 16.79 -17.82 24.60
N VAL A 114 16.13 -18.62 23.77
CA VAL A 114 14.74 -18.37 23.34
C VAL A 114 13.83 -19.19 24.25
N ASP A 115 13.41 -18.58 25.36
CA ASP A 115 12.57 -19.16 26.42
C ASP A 115 11.28 -18.33 26.63
N GLU A 116 10.44 -18.75 27.58
CA GLU A 116 9.12 -18.12 27.80
C GLU A 116 9.24 -16.62 28.16
N ASP A 117 10.17 -16.26 29.03
CA ASP A 117 10.48 -14.86 29.40
C ASP A 117 10.81 -14.01 28.15
N PHE A 118 11.54 -14.56 27.17
CA PHE A 118 11.84 -13.86 25.91
C PHE A 118 10.61 -13.66 25.00
N PHE A 119 9.65 -14.59 24.99
CA PHE A 119 8.42 -14.44 24.20
C PHE A 119 7.53 -13.33 24.77
N ASP A 120 7.48 -13.20 26.10
CA ASP A 120 6.77 -12.11 26.78
C ASP A 120 7.48 -10.76 26.53
N ASP A 121 8.82 -10.69 26.70
CA ASP A 121 9.64 -9.50 26.39
C ASP A 121 9.47 -9.04 24.92
N LEU A 122 9.36 -9.98 23.97
CA LEU A 122 9.11 -9.70 22.54
C LEU A 122 7.72 -9.11 22.31
N GLU A 123 6.68 -9.67 22.93
CA GLU A 123 5.30 -9.17 22.80
C GLU A 123 5.18 -7.75 23.37
N ASP A 124 5.67 -7.51 24.59
CA ASP A 124 5.68 -6.18 25.21
C ASP A 124 6.49 -5.17 24.37
N THR A 125 7.66 -5.56 23.84
CA THR A 125 8.47 -4.71 22.96
C THR A 125 7.71 -4.27 21.70
N LEU A 126 6.92 -5.16 21.10
CA LEU A 126 6.08 -4.85 19.93
C LEU A 126 4.86 -4.00 20.31
N ILE A 127 4.22 -4.25 21.46
CA ILE A 127 3.10 -3.46 21.99
C ILE A 127 3.54 -2.02 22.28
N GLU A 128 4.65 -1.82 23.00
CA GLU A 128 5.20 -0.48 23.24
C GLU A 128 5.71 0.23 21.98
N SER A 129 5.80 -0.49 20.86
CA SER A 129 6.18 0.02 19.55
C SER A 129 4.98 0.35 18.65
N ASP A 130 3.76 0.35 19.23
CA ASP A 130 2.48 0.62 18.58
C ASP A 130 2.06 -0.39 17.49
N VAL A 131 2.67 -1.60 17.47
CA VAL A 131 2.31 -2.71 16.55
C VAL A 131 0.93 -3.32 16.85
N GLY A 132 0.39 -3.07 18.04
CA GLY A 132 -0.93 -3.52 18.48
C GLY A 132 -0.89 -4.94 19.08
N VAL A 133 -1.64 -5.13 20.17
CA VAL A 133 -1.60 -6.36 20.99
C VAL A 133 -1.82 -7.61 20.16
N GLN A 134 -2.90 -7.68 19.38
CA GLN A 134 -3.24 -8.87 18.59
C GLN A 134 -2.13 -9.25 17.59
N THR A 135 -1.45 -8.26 17.02
CA THR A 135 -0.35 -8.48 16.08
C THR A 135 0.94 -8.89 16.80
N ALA A 136 1.19 -8.33 17.99
CA ALA A 136 2.33 -8.69 18.82
C ALA A 136 2.24 -10.13 19.35
N THR A 137 1.11 -10.52 19.94
CA THR A 137 0.83 -11.91 20.37
C THR A 137 1.01 -12.88 19.21
N GLN A 138 0.42 -12.57 18.04
CA GLN A 138 0.51 -13.40 16.83
C GLN A 138 1.96 -13.62 16.37
N ILE A 139 2.82 -12.60 16.43
CA ILE A 139 4.23 -12.72 16.04
C ILE A 139 5.02 -13.53 17.08
N SER A 140 4.74 -13.34 18.37
CA SER A 140 5.40 -14.09 19.45
C SER A 140 5.02 -15.58 19.42
N ASP A 141 3.74 -15.90 19.27
CA ASP A 141 3.24 -17.27 19.09
C ASP A 141 3.86 -17.96 17.85
N GLN A 142 3.92 -17.27 16.71
CA GLN A 142 4.55 -17.83 15.50
C GLN A 142 6.04 -18.13 15.67
N LEU A 143 6.78 -17.27 16.38
CA LEU A 143 8.18 -17.55 16.71
C LEU A 143 8.28 -18.74 17.67
N LYS A 144 7.40 -18.78 18.68
CA LYS A 144 7.30 -19.84 19.69
C LYS A 144 6.94 -21.20 19.11
N GLU A 145 6.26 -21.25 17.96
CA GLU A 145 6.10 -22.47 17.14
C GLU A 145 7.38 -22.81 16.36
N ALA A 146 7.98 -21.86 15.63
CA ALA A 146 9.21 -22.08 14.85
C ALA A 146 10.42 -22.52 15.71
N VAL A 147 10.54 -22.03 16.94
CA VAL A 147 11.58 -22.44 17.91
C VAL A 147 11.41 -23.91 18.34
N LYS A 148 10.18 -24.44 18.32
CA LYS A 148 9.84 -25.83 18.70
C LYS A 148 9.93 -26.79 17.52
N LEU A 149 9.52 -26.36 16.32
CA LEU A 149 9.47 -27.19 15.11
C LEU A 149 10.78 -27.13 14.33
N ASP A 150 11.21 -25.93 13.96
CA ASP A 150 12.34 -25.67 13.05
C ASP A 150 13.65 -25.40 13.79
N ASN A 151 13.64 -25.48 15.12
CA ASN A 151 14.80 -25.30 16.01
C ASN A 151 15.49 -23.91 15.89
N VAL A 152 14.79 -22.89 15.37
CA VAL A 152 15.25 -21.48 15.26
C VAL A 152 15.70 -20.95 16.62
N LYS A 153 17.01 -20.76 16.81
CA LYS A 153 17.61 -20.47 18.15
C LYS A 153 18.82 -19.55 18.12
N GLY A 154 19.48 -19.35 16.99
CA GLY A 154 20.55 -18.38 16.86
C GLY A 154 20.01 -16.95 16.87
N HIS A 155 20.70 -16.01 17.53
CA HIS A 155 20.30 -14.59 17.63
C HIS A 155 19.87 -13.98 16.30
N LYS A 156 20.68 -14.21 15.26
CA LYS A 156 20.44 -13.71 13.91
C LYS A 156 19.28 -14.44 13.21
N GLU A 157 18.95 -15.67 13.59
CA GLU A 157 17.80 -16.41 13.03
C GLU A 157 16.50 -15.83 13.58
N VAL A 158 16.41 -15.69 14.91
CA VAL A 158 15.27 -15.09 15.63
C VAL A 158 14.98 -13.67 15.15
N GLN A 159 16.01 -12.82 15.06
CA GLN A 159 15.89 -11.45 14.54
C GLN A 159 15.40 -11.43 13.09
N ASN A 160 15.92 -12.31 12.22
CA ASN A 160 15.43 -12.42 10.85
C ASN A 160 13.97 -12.89 10.79
N PHE A 161 13.56 -13.85 11.63
CA PHE A 161 12.19 -14.36 11.67
C PHE A 161 11.19 -13.26 12.07
N VAL A 162 11.46 -12.51 13.14
CA VAL A 162 10.57 -11.43 13.60
C VAL A 162 10.45 -10.33 12.55
N ILE A 163 11.57 -9.91 11.93
CA ILE A 163 11.53 -8.94 10.83
C ILE A 163 10.75 -9.51 9.64
N GLN A 164 10.97 -10.77 9.26
CA GLN A 164 10.23 -11.44 8.19
C GLN A 164 8.71 -11.48 8.48
N LYS A 165 8.26 -11.73 9.71
CA LYS A 165 6.82 -11.69 10.03
C LYS A 165 6.21 -10.29 9.95
N LEU A 166 6.98 -9.26 10.31
CA LEU A 166 6.56 -7.86 10.12
C LEU A 166 6.56 -7.45 8.64
N VAL A 167 7.41 -8.06 7.81
CA VAL A 167 7.44 -7.91 6.34
C VAL A 167 6.26 -8.64 5.69
N GLU A 168 5.96 -9.88 6.09
CA GLU A 168 4.88 -10.74 5.57
C GLU A 168 3.48 -10.10 5.69
N ILE A 169 3.24 -9.26 6.70
CA ILE A 169 1.98 -8.48 6.86
C ILE A 169 1.70 -7.56 5.65
N TYR A 170 2.73 -7.22 4.86
CA TYR A 170 2.62 -6.45 3.63
C TYR A 170 2.88 -7.24 2.34
N ASP A 171 3.24 -8.53 2.42
CA ASP A 171 3.52 -9.38 1.26
C ASP A 171 2.23 -9.88 0.58
N SER A 172 1.32 -8.95 0.28
CA SER A 172 0.11 -9.23 -0.47
C SER A 172 0.46 -9.35 -1.96
N PRO A 173 0.03 -10.41 -2.67
CA PRO A 173 0.42 -10.66 -4.07
C PRO A 173 -0.11 -9.62 -5.09
N SER A 174 -0.83 -8.59 -4.64
CA SER A 174 -1.35 -7.51 -5.49
C SER A 174 -1.09 -6.12 -4.89
N ASN A 175 0.05 -5.50 -5.24
CA ASN A 175 0.36 -4.08 -4.96
C ASN A 175 -0.67 -3.08 -5.54
N ASP A 176 -1.62 -3.56 -6.35
CA ASP A 176 -2.78 -2.76 -6.80
C ASP A 176 -3.75 -2.41 -5.66
N GLU A 177 -3.77 -3.12 -4.52
CA GLU A 177 -4.60 -2.76 -3.36
C GLU A 177 -4.29 -1.35 -2.84
N ASN A 178 -3.02 -0.94 -2.92
CA ASN A 178 -2.51 0.33 -2.39
C ASN A 178 -2.70 1.51 -3.36
N LYS A 179 -2.99 1.25 -4.64
CA LYS A 179 -3.34 2.28 -5.63
C LYS A 179 -4.76 2.78 -5.42
N LEU A 180 -5.08 3.99 -5.87
CA LEU A 180 -6.46 4.45 -5.91
C LEU A 180 -7.20 3.83 -7.08
N LYS A 181 -8.47 3.48 -6.88
CA LYS A 181 -9.41 3.12 -7.95
C LYS A 181 -9.82 4.39 -8.71
N GLU A 182 -9.49 4.45 -9.99
CA GLU A 182 -10.00 5.48 -10.91
C GLU A 182 -11.30 5.03 -11.59
N ASN A 183 -12.09 5.99 -12.05
CA ASN A 183 -13.30 5.78 -12.83
C ASN A 183 -12.99 5.91 -14.33
N PRO A 184 -13.15 4.86 -15.15
CA PRO A 184 -12.91 4.95 -16.59
C PRO A 184 -14.03 5.69 -17.35
N ASP A 185 -15.24 5.73 -16.79
CA ASP A 185 -16.47 6.18 -17.47
C ASP A 185 -16.94 7.57 -16.99
N GLY A 186 -16.08 8.35 -16.34
CA GLY A 186 -16.39 9.71 -15.85
C GLY A 186 -15.51 10.15 -14.68
N PRO A 187 -15.90 11.20 -13.92
CA PRO A 187 -15.13 11.68 -12.76
C PRO A 187 -14.91 10.58 -11.71
N THR A 188 -13.66 10.46 -11.25
CA THR A 188 -13.29 9.67 -10.07
C THR A 188 -13.69 10.43 -8.81
N VAL A 189 -14.55 9.86 -7.96
CA VAL A 189 -15.03 10.53 -6.75
C VAL A 189 -14.39 9.90 -5.51
N ILE A 190 -13.71 10.74 -4.73
CA ILE A 190 -13.06 10.34 -3.47
C ILE A 190 -13.64 11.12 -2.29
N LEU A 191 -14.15 10.37 -1.31
CA LEU A 191 -14.75 10.90 -0.07
C LEU A 191 -13.76 10.76 1.09
N PHE A 192 -13.43 11.87 1.76
CA PHE A 192 -12.43 11.89 2.84
C PHE A 192 -13.10 11.97 4.21
N ILE A 193 -13.00 10.89 4.97
CA ILE A 193 -13.56 10.76 6.32
C ILE A 193 -12.44 10.64 7.37
N GLY A 194 -12.78 10.74 8.66
CA GLY A 194 -11.82 10.77 9.76
C GLY A 194 -12.04 11.96 10.71
N VAL A 195 -11.41 11.89 11.89
CA VAL A 195 -11.64 12.87 12.96
C VAL A 195 -11.13 14.28 12.64
N ASN A 196 -11.60 15.28 13.40
CA ASN A 196 -11.02 16.62 13.36
C ASN A 196 -9.54 16.57 13.81
N GLY A 197 -8.66 17.29 13.10
CA GLY A 197 -7.22 17.34 13.40
C GLY A 197 -6.36 16.28 12.71
N ALA A 198 -6.96 15.20 12.19
CA ALA A 198 -6.28 14.12 11.47
C ALA A 198 -5.87 14.46 10.01
N GLY A 199 -5.72 15.75 9.67
CA GLY A 199 -5.13 16.16 8.40
C GLY A 199 -5.97 16.07 7.13
N LYS A 200 -7.30 15.82 7.19
CA LYS A 200 -8.16 15.67 5.99
C LYS A 200 -8.02 16.80 4.96
N THR A 201 -8.32 18.03 5.35
CA THR A 201 -8.28 19.21 4.47
C THR A 201 -6.88 19.43 3.88
N THR A 202 -5.82 19.20 4.65
CA THR A 202 -4.41 19.22 4.19
C THR A 202 -4.13 18.12 3.17
N THR A 203 -4.61 16.89 3.43
CA THR A 203 -4.44 15.73 2.54
C THR A 203 -5.11 15.98 1.19
N ILE A 204 -6.35 16.48 1.21
CA ILE A 204 -7.10 16.84 0.00
C ILE A 204 -6.35 17.92 -0.79
N GLY A 205 -5.81 18.94 -0.11
CA GLY A 205 -5.00 19.97 -0.75
C GLY A 205 -3.72 19.43 -1.40
N LYS A 206 -2.97 18.57 -0.69
CA LYS A 206 -1.77 17.91 -1.25
C LYS A 206 -2.13 16.99 -2.45
N MET A 207 -3.25 16.27 -2.38
CA MET A 207 -3.75 15.49 -3.52
C MET A 207 -4.20 16.37 -4.69
N ALA A 208 -4.87 17.50 -4.42
CA ALA A 208 -5.29 18.45 -5.46
C ALA A 208 -4.09 18.97 -6.23
N HIS A 209 -3.03 19.37 -5.52
CA HIS A 209 -1.75 19.77 -6.12
C HIS A 209 -1.10 18.63 -6.92
N LYS A 210 -1.04 17.41 -6.37
CA LYS A 210 -0.44 16.24 -7.04
C LYS A 210 -1.15 15.91 -8.36
N TYR A 211 -2.48 15.88 -8.37
CA TYR A 211 -3.26 15.59 -9.57
C TYR A 211 -3.29 16.77 -10.56
N GLN A 212 -3.30 18.02 -10.08
CA GLN A 212 -3.17 19.20 -10.94
C GLN A 212 -1.80 19.24 -11.66
N LYS A 213 -0.71 18.92 -10.97
CA LYS A 213 0.64 18.75 -11.56
C LYS A 213 0.67 17.67 -12.65
N GLN A 214 -0.20 16.67 -12.57
CA GLN A 214 -0.38 15.61 -13.58
C GLN A 214 -1.32 16.01 -14.74
N GLY A 215 -1.76 17.28 -14.80
CA GLY A 215 -2.65 17.80 -15.84
C GLY A 215 -4.12 17.41 -15.69
N LYS A 216 -4.49 16.75 -14.57
CA LYS A 216 -5.87 16.30 -14.31
C LYS A 216 -6.76 17.47 -13.88
N LYS A 217 -8.00 17.49 -14.37
CA LYS A 217 -8.99 18.50 -14.02
C LYS A 217 -9.65 18.16 -12.67
N VAL A 218 -9.18 18.81 -11.61
CA VAL A 218 -9.61 18.58 -10.21
C VAL A 218 -10.77 19.49 -9.80
N LEU A 219 -11.77 18.92 -9.12
CA LEU A 219 -12.83 19.65 -8.39
C LEU A 219 -12.77 19.33 -6.89
N LEU A 220 -12.91 20.35 -6.05
CA LEU A 220 -13.00 20.22 -4.59
C LEU A 220 -14.43 20.49 -4.09
N ALA A 221 -14.85 19.82 -3.02
CA ALA A 221 -16.13 20.05 -2.34
C ALA A 221 -15.95 20.26 -0.83
N ALA A 222 -16.30 21.45 -0.35
CA ALA A 222 -16.19 21.84 1.05
C ALA A 222 -17.41 21.39 1.88
N ALA A 223 -17.50 20.09 2.19
CA ALA A 223 -18.62 19.51 2.93
C ALA A 223 -18.44 19.49 4.47
N ASP A 224 -17.29 19.88 5.04
CA ASP A 224 -17.18 20.27 6.46
C ASP A 224 -17.79 21.66 6.71
N THR A 225 -19.09 21.78 6.44
CA THR A 225 -19.84 23.04 6.55
C THR A 225 -20.01 23.50 8.00
N PHE A 226 -19.66 22.67 8.98
CA PHE A 226 -19.72 22.96 10.41
C PHE A 226 -18.51 23.74 10.94
N ARG A 227 -17.58 24.14 10.06
CA ARG A 227 -16.36 24.89 10.38
C ARG A 227 -16.04 25.88 9.26
N ALA A 228 -16.36 27.16 9.43
CA ALA A 228 -15.98 28.22 8.47
C ALA A 228 -14.48 28.19 8.12
N GLY A 229 -13.62 27.94 9.12
CA GLY A 229 -12.18 27.79 8.92
C GLY A 229 -11.77 26.59 8.05
N ALA A 230 -12.57 25.52 7.99
CA ALA A 230 -12.31 24.38 7.08
C ALA A 230 -12.66 24.74 5.63
N ILE A 231 -13.82 25.40 5.44
CA ILE A 231 -14.23 25.93 4.14
C ILE A 231 -13.19 26.94 3.62
N GLN A 232 -12.72 27.85 4.47
CA GLN A 232 -11.67 28.80 4.11
C GLN A 232 -10.34 28.12 3.79
N GLN A 233 -9.89 27.17 4.63
CA GLN A 233 -8.64 26.45 4.39
C GLN A 233 -8.68 25.72 3.04
N LEU A 234 -9.75 24.99 2.72
CA LEU A 234 -9.87 24.28 1.44
C LEU A 234 -9.94 25.25 0.24
N ASP A 235 -10.58 26.43 0.42
CA ASP A 235 -10.63 27.50 -0.58
C ASP A 235 -9.27 28.18 -0.81
N GLU A 236 -8.39 28.21 0.20
CA GLU A 236 -7.01 28.69 0.06
C GLU A 236 -6.14 27.69 -0.71
N TRP A 237 -6.27 26.38 -0.47
CA TRP A 237 -5.68 25.34 -1.32
C TRP A 237 -6.19 25.44 -2.77
N ALA A 238 -7.52 25.57 -2.96
CA ALA A 238 -8.14 25.69 -4.28
C ALA A 238 -7.54 26.85 -5.10
N LYS A 239 -7.44 28.03 -4.49
CA LYS A 239 -6.83 29.22 -5.11
C LYS A 239 -5.35 29.02 -5.42
N ARG A 240 -4.59 28.43 -4.49
CA ARG A 240 -3.13 28.23 -4.63
C ARG A 240 -2.80 27.33 -5.82
N ASP A 241 -3.57 26.25 -5.98
CA ASP A 241 -3.35 25.25 -7.04
C ASP A 241 -4.18 25.52 -8.30
N HIS A 242 -4.95 26.61 -8.32
CA HIS A 242 -5.82 27.02 -9.43
C HIS A 242 -6.86 25.95 -9.83
N VAL A 243 -7.36 25.19 -8.85
CA VAL A 243 -8.41 24.18 -9.02
C VAL A 243 -9.77 24.73 -8.57
N ASP A 244 -10.85 24.18 -9.14
CA ASP A 244 -12.20 24.60 -8.78
C ASP A 244 -12.65 24.10 -7.41
N ILE A 245 -13.54 24.84 -6.76
CA ILE A 245 -14.16 24.47 -5.49
C ILE A 245 -15.65 24.78 -5.44
N VAL A 246 -16.46 23.79 -5.02
CA VAL A 246 -17.86 23.96 -4.64
C VAL A 246 -17.94 24.08 -3.12
N LYS A 247 -18.56 25.17 -2.66
CA LYS A 247 -18.69 25.53 -1.24
C LYS A 247 -19.99 26.31 -1.02
N LYS A 248 -20.55 26.24 0.19
CA LYS A 248 -21.72 27.02 0.63
C LYS A 248 -21.38 27.74 1.94
N SER A 249 -22.30 28.52 2.50
CA SER A 249 -22.09 29.19 3.80
C SER A 249 -21.94 28.18 4.94
N GLU A 250 -21.29 28.59 6.03
CA GLU A 250 -21.25 27.82 7.28
C GLU A 250 -22.67 27.43 7.73
N GLY A 251 -22.83 26.21 8.26
CA GLY A 251 -24.12 25.64 8.67
C GLY A 251 -25.00 25.13 7.53
N SER A 252 -24.57 25.23 6.26
CA SER A 252 -25.28 24.60 5.13
C SER A 252 -25.30 23.07 5.24
N ASP A 253 -26.29 22.42 4.63
CA ASP A 253 -26.35 20.95 4.53
C ASP A 253 -25.16 20.39 3.71
N PRO A 254 -24.25 19.58 4.31
CA PRO A 254 -23.09 19.00 3.61
C PRO A 254 -23.46 18.26 2.32
N ALA A 255 -24.56 17.50 2.38
CA ALA A 255 -25.09 16.76 1.25
C ALA A 255 -25.60 17.65 0.11
N SER A 256 -25.96 18.90 0.39
CA SER A 256 -26.27 19.90 -0.64
C SER A 256 -25.01 20.51 -1.27
N VAL A 257 -23.86 20.50 -0.58
CA VAL A 257 -22.56 20.83 -1.23
C VAL A 257 -22.15 19.68 -2.17
N VAL A 258 -22.28 18.43 -1.70
CA VAL A 258 -21.97 17.23 -2.49
C VAL A 258 -22.88 17.11 -3.72
N TYR A 259 -24.17 17.44 -3.63
CA TYR A 259 -25.07 17.46 -4.79
C TYR A 259 -24.54 18.38 -5.90
N ASP A 260 -24.30 19.65 -5.58
CA ASP A 260 -23.83 20.64 -6.56
C ASP A 260 -22.44 20.27 -7.12
N ALA A 261 -21.56 19.70 -6.29
CA ALA A 261 -20.23 19.26 -6.70
C ALA A 261 -20.26 18.05 -7.65
N VAL A 262 -21.12 17.08 -7.39
CA VAL A 262 -21.29 15.88 -8.24
C VAL A 262 -21.98 16.23 -9.56
N GLU A 263 -22.93 17.16 -9.56
CA GLU A 263 -23.49 17.72 -10.80
C GLU A 263 -22.39 18.43 -11.61
N LYS A 264 -21.64 19.36 -11.00
CA LYS A 264 -20.58 20.10 -11.69
C LYS A 264 -19.46 19.20 -12.23
N ALA A 265 -19.02 18.21 -11.43
CA ALA A 265 -18.01 17.24 -11.85
C ALA A 265 -18.41 16.52 -13.16
N LYS A 266 -19.72 16.29 -13.34
CA LYS A 266 -20.29 15.56 -14.47
C LYS A 266 -20.75 16.45 -15.63
N SER A 267 -21.17 17.69 -15.39
CA SER A 267 -21.59 18.62 -16.45
C SER A 267 -20.43 19.26 -17.20
N ASP A 268 -19.28 19.36 -16.52
CA ASP A 268 -18.12 20.10 -17.00
C ASP A 268 -16.94 19.16 -17.32
N ASP A 269 -17.14 17.83 -17.33
CA ASP A 269 -16.11 16.81 -17.60
C ASP A 269 -14.83 16.97 -16.74
N TYR A 270 -14.96 16.84 -15.41
CA TYR A 270 -13.81 16.76 -14.49
C TYR A 270 -13.25 15.33 -14.42
N ASP A 271 -11.93 15.19 -14.31
CA ASP A 271 -11.28 13.89 -14.06
C ASP A 271 -11.57 13.36 -12.65
N ILE A 272 -11.57 14.25 -11.66
CA ILE A 272 -11.51 13.85 -10.25
C ILE A 272 -12.19 14.86 -9.31
N LEU A 273 -12.95 14.35 -8.34
CA LEU A 273 -13.71 15.10 -7.35
C LEU A 273 -13.29 14.66 -5.93
N PHE A 274 -12.78 15.61 -5.13
CA PHE A 274 -12.43 15.40 -3.73
C PHE A 274 -13.43 16.05 -2.78
N ILE A 275 -13.94 15.29 -1.80
CA ILE A 275 -14.98 15.74 -0.86
C ILE A 275 -14.46 15.70 0.59
N ASP A 276 -14.29 16.87 1.23
CA ASP A 276 -13.89 16.99 2.65
C ASP A 276 -15.12 16.95 3.57
N THR A 277 -15.20 16.01 4.52
CA THR A 277 -16.36 15.89 5.44
C THR A 277 -16.08 16.40 6.85
N ALA A 278 -17.13 16.69 7.61
CA ALA A 278 -17.01 16.91 9.06
C ALA A 278 -16.41 15.69 9.77
N GLY A 279 -15.56 15.93 10.79
CA GLY A 279 -14.86 14.89 11.56
C GLY A 279 -15.36 14.69 12.99
N ARG A 280 -16.67 14.91 13.24
CA ARG A 280 -17.28 14.98 14.58
C ARG A 280 -17.73 13.59 15.11
N LEU A 281 -16.76 12.67 15.26
CA LEU A 281 -17.01 11.26 15.60
C LEU A 281 -17.77 11.04 16.92
N GLN A 282 -17.70 11.99 17.87
CA GLN A 282 -18.45 11.96 19.13
C GLN A 282 -19.98 11.91 18.97
N ASN A 283 -20.50 12.18 17.76
CA ASN A 283 -21.91 12.01 17.41
C ASN A 283 -22.05 10.99 16.25
N LYS A 284 -21.64 9.74 16.49
CA LYS A 284 -21.68 8.62 15.52
C LYS A 284 -22.98 8.60 14.70
N VAL A 285 -24.14 8.70 15.36
CA VAL A 285 -25.47 8.57 14.74
C VAL A 285 -25.79 9.67 13.72
N ASN A 286 -25.36 10.92 13.95
CA ASN A 286 -25.57 11.98 12.97
C ASN A 286 -24.54 11.90 11.83
N LEU A 287 -23.28 11.59 12.14
CA LEU A 287 -22.22 11.37 11.14
C LEU A 287 -22.59 10.24 10.16
N MET A 288 -23.12 9.12 10.66
CA MET A 288 -23.67 8.02 9.85
C MET A 288 -24.74 8.51 8.85
N LYS A 289 -25.72 9.29 9.32
CA LYS A 289 -26.82 9.80 8.48
C LYS A 289 -26.33 10.76 7.41
N GLU A 290 -25.33 11.57 7.73
CA GLU A 290 -24.69 12.51 6.82
C GLU A 290 -23.90 11.78 5.73
N LEU A 291 -23.01 10.85 6.11
CA LEU A 291 -22.25 10.01 5.18
C LEU A 291 -23.16 9.17 4.28
N ALA A 292 -24.18 8.51 4.83
CA ALA A 292 -25.13 7.72 4.05
C ALA A 292 -25.96 8.58 3.07
N LYS A 293 -26.30 9.83 3.45
CA LYS A 293 -26.98 10.79 2.57
C LYS A 293 -26.06 11.27 1.45
N MET A 294 -24.78 11.52 1.73
CA MET A 294 -23.79 11.91 0.72
C MET A 294 -23.50 10.77 -0.27
N ASN A 295 -23.24 9.55 0.22
CA ASN A 295 -23.04 8.37 -0.64
C ASN A 295 -24.26 8.15 -1.55
N LYS A 296 -25.48 8.22 -1.02
CA LYS A 296 -26.70 8.07 -1.84
C LYS A 296 -26.81 9.13 -2.94
N ILE A 297 -26.33 10.36 -2.73
CA ILE A 297 -26.32 11.39 -3.77
C ILE A 297 -25.26 11.08 -4.83
N ILE A 298 -24.04 10.70 -4.41
CA ILE A 298 -22.94 10.35 -5.31
C ILE A 298 -23.35 9.19 -6.22
N THR A 299 -23.75 8.04 -5.66
CA THR A 299 -24.09 6.83 -6.42
C THR A 299 -25.31 7.01 -7.33
N ASN A 300 -26.28 7.86 -6.96
CA ASN A 300 -27.45 8.16 -7.80
C ASN A 300 -27.10 8.97 -9.06
N LYS A 301 -25.99 9.73 -9.05
CA LYS A 301 -25.59 10.64 -10.13
C LYS A 301 -24.45 10.08 -10.96
N ILE A 302 -23.52 9.38 -10.32
CA ILE A 302 -22.40 8.65 -10.91
C ILE A 302 -22.51 7.20 -10.39
N PRO A 303 -23.11 6.28 -11.17
CA PRO A 303 -23.15 4.87 -10.81
C PRO A 303 -21.74 4.32 -10.56
N GLY A 304 -21.59 3.48 -9.53
CA GLY A 304 -20.28 2.94 -9.12
C GLY A 304 -19.40 3.89 -8.31
N ALA A 305 -19.81 5.14 -8.07
CA ALA A 305 -19.10 6.08 -7.19
C ALA A 305 -19.71 6.11 -5.76
N PRO A 306 -18.94 6.51 -4.72
CA PRO A 306 -17.52 6.88 -4.77
C PRO A 306 -16.60 5.68 -5.03
N GLN A 307 -15.56 5.88 -5.83
CA GLN A 307 -14.55 4.84 -6.12
C GLN A 307 -13.66 4.58 -4.90
N GLU A 308 -13.40 5.62 -4.11
CA GLU A 308 -12.62 5.53 -2.89
C GLU A 308 -13.28 6.32 -1.74
N VAL A 309 -13.40 5.69 -0.57
CA VAL A 309 -13.74 6.32 0.71
C VAL A 309 -12.51 6.19 1.59
N LEU A 310 -11.76 7.30 1.71
CA LEU A 310 -10.48 7.34 2.39
C LEU A 310 -10.64 7.79 3.84
N LEU A 311 -10.30 6.92 4.77
CA LEU A 311 -10.18 7.28 6.18
C LEU A 311 -8.80 7.90 6.42
N VAL A 312 -8.76 9.18 6.77
CA VAL A 312 -7.52 9.89 7.13
C VAL A 312 -7.27 9.78 8.63
N ILE A 313 -6.06 9.36 8.98
CA ILE A 313 -5.61 8.99 10.32
C ILE A 313 -4.35 9.80 10.68
N ASP A 314 -4.25 10.17 11.95
CA ASP A 314 -3.06 10.78 12.55
C ASP A 314 -2.15 9.69 13.12
N ALA A 315 -0.87 9.62 12.72
CA ALA A 315 0.06 8.61 13.22
C ALA A 315 0.58 8.93 14.65
N THR A 316 0.40 10.15 15.16
CA THR A 316 0.88 10.53 16.52
C THR A 316 0.07 9.91 17.65
N ILE A 317 -1.16 9.48 17.38
CA ILE A 317 -2.10 9.01 18.41
C ILE A 317 -1.93 7.52 18.79
N GLY A 318 -1.08 6.77 18.08
CA GLY A 318 -0.83 5.34 18.33
C GLY A 318 -2.12 4.50 18.26
N GLN A 319 -2.28 3.53 19.16
CA GLN A 319 -3.45 2.63 19.27
C GLN A 319 -4.83 3.31 19.24
N ASN A 320 -4.93 4.61 19.56
CA ASN A 320 -6.18 5.35 19.37
C ASN A 320 -6.64 5.37 17.90
N ALA A 321 -5.73 5.26 16.94
CA ALA A 321 -6.02 5.09 15.51
C ALA A 321 -6.73 3.77 15.24
N MET A 322 -6.36 2.66 15.91
CA MET A 322 -7.06 1.37 15.78
C MET A 322 -8.53 1.49 16.22
N SER A 323 -8.76 2.13 17.37
CA SER A 323 -10.11 2.37 17.90
C SER A 323 -10.95 3.25 16.96
N GLN A 324 -10.35 4.29 16.39
CA GLN A 324 -11.00 5.15 15.39
C GLN A 324 -11.29 4.40 14.09
N ALA A 325 -10.33 3.62 13.55
CA ALA A 325 -10.49 2.90 12.31
C ALA A 325 -11.53 1.77 12.41
N LYS A 326 -11.50 0.98 13.50
CA LYS A 326 -12.55 0.00 13.81
C LYS A 326 -13.92 0.68 13.92
N THR A 327 -14.02 1.80 14.65
CA THR A 327 -15.25 2.61 14.73
C THR A 327 -15.71 3.16 13.37
N PHE A 328 -14.82 3.64 12.51
CA PHE A 328 -15.20 4.18 11.21
C PHE A 328 -15.66 3.07 10.24
N LYS A 329 -15.09 1.87 10.35
CA LYS A 329 -15.50 0.67 9.58
C LYS A 329 -16.91 0.16 9.98
N GLU A 330 -17.40 0.49 11.17
CA GLU A 330 -18.81 0.25 11.58
C GLU A 330 -19.82 1.14 10.85
N VAL A 331 -19.39 2.29 10.31
CA VAL A 331 -20.29 3.39 9.87
C VAL A 331 -20.13 3.80 8.41
N ALA A 332 -19.04 3.39 7.75
CA ALA A 332 -18.78 3.64 6.34
C ALA A 332 -18.01 2.44 5.72
N ASP A 333 -18.26 2.19 4.44
CA ASP A 333 -17.49 1.23 3.65
C ASP A 333 -16.15 1.89 3.24
N ILE A 334 -15.08 1.59 3.97
CA ILE A 334 -13.76 2.22 3.80
C ILE A 334 -12.94 1.39 2.82
N SER A 335 -12.58 1.98 1.69
CA SER A 335 -11.76 1.34 0.65
C SER A 335 -10.25 1.53 0.86
N GLY A 336 -9.84 2.51 1.66
CA GLY A 336 -8.44 2.82 1.91
C GLY A 336 -8.19 3.77 3.08
N ILE A 337 -6.95 3.79 3.54
CA ILE A 337 -6.48 4.68 4.63
C ILE A 337 -5.41 5.65 4.10
N VAL A 338 -5.44 6.88 4.60
CA VAL A 338 -4.32 7.82 4.51
C VAL A 338 -3.77 8.09 5.90
N LEU A 339 -2.49 7.84 6.11
CA LEU A 339 -1.81 8.16 7.36
C LEU A 339 -1.09 9.50 7.23
N THR A 340 -1.07 10.29 8.30
CA THR A 340 -0.47 11.63 8.33
C THR A 340 0.45 11.78 9.53
N LYS A 341 1.43 12.69 9.45
CA LYS A 341 2.35 13.06 10.55
C LYS A 341 3.27 11.91 11.00
N LEU A 342 3.70 11.06 10.07
CA LEU A 342 4.67 10.00 10.37
C LEU A 342 6.05 10.58 10.74
N ASP A 343 6.43 11.66 10.06
CA ASP A 343 7.56 12.54 10.38
C ASP A 343 7.51 13.08 11.81
N GLY A 344 6.31 13.24 12.38
CA GLY A 344 6.09 13.78 13.71
C GLY A 344 6.28 12.77 14.84
N THR A 345 6.37 11.46 14.55
CA THR A 345 6.10 10.41 15.54
C THR A 345 7.13 9.27 15.58
N ALA A 346 7.26 8.67 16.75
CA ALA A 346 7.96 7.40 16.96
C ALA A 346 7.05 6.16 16.73
N LYS A 347 5.75 6.38 16.50
CA LYS A 347 4.69 5.36 16.61
C LYS A 347 4.28 4.71 15.29
N GLY A 348 5.16 4.71 14.28
CA GLY A 348 4.85 4.14 12.97
C GLY A 348 4.58 2.62 12.95
N GLY A 349 4.76 1.88 14.05
CA GLY A 349 4.23 0.51 14.19
C GLY A 349 2.71 0.42 13.98
N ILE A 350 1.98 1.53 14.19
CA ILE A 350 0.53 1.61 13.99
C ILE A 350 0.07 1.25 12.57
N VAL A 351 0.93 1.44 11.56
CA VAL A 351 0.62 1.08 10.17
C VAL A 351 0.48 -0.45 10.03
N ILE A 352 1.27 -1.20 10.80
CA ILE A 352 1.31 -2.68 10.80
C ILE A 352 0.03 -3.22 11.43
N ALA A 353 -0.32 -2.68 12.60
CA ALA A 353 -1.57 -2.97 13.32
C ALA A 353 -2.79 -2.79 12.40
N ILE A 354 -2.85 -1.67 11.68
CA ILE A 354 -3.96 -1.31 10.77
C ILE A 354 -4.12 -2.34 9.64
N LYS A 355 -3.03 -2.74 8.95
CA LYS A 355 -3.13 -3.71 7.85
C LYS A 355 -3.50 -5.10 8.37
N ASN A 356 -2.89 -5.56 9.47
CA ASN A 356 -3.11 -6.89 10.03
C ASN A 356 -4.52 -7.06 10.63
N GLU A 357 -4.92 -6.20 11.57
CA GLU A 357 -6.19 -6.38 12.30
C GLU A 357 -7.44 -5.88 11.55
N ILE A 358 -7.28 -4.90 10.65
CA ILE A 358 -8.42 -4.21 10.01
C ILE A 358 -8.55 -4.57 8.52
N GLY A 359 -7.46 -4.98 7.87
CA GLY A 359 -7.45 -5.43 6.47
C GLY A 359 -7.66 -4.33 5.43
N ILE A 360 -7.76 -3.06 5.83
CA ILE A 360 -7.91 -1.93 4.91
C ILE A 360 -6.52 -1.53 4.39
N PRO A 361 -6.32 -1.40 3.06
CA PRO A 361 -5.03 -0.99 2.52
C PRO A 361 -4.74 0.49 2.82
N VAL A 362 -3.50 0.78 3.21
CA VAL A 362 -2.97 2.15 3.23
C VAL A 362 -2.71 2.56 1.79
N LYS A 363 -3.21 3.73 1.40
CA LYS A 363 -3.10 4.30 0.04
C LYS A 363 -2.04 5.40 -0.04
N TYR A 364 -1.92 6.21 1.03
CA TYR A 364 -0.96 7.30 1.13
C TYR A 364 -0.39 7.46 2.55
N VAL A 365 0.80 8.05 2.61
CA VAL A 365 1.49 8.47 3.83
C VAL A 365 1.93 9.93 3.72
N GLY A 366 1.61 10.72 4.73
CA GLY A 366 2.12 12.07 4.95
C GLY A 366 3.40 12.01 5.77
N LEU A 367 4.51 12.38 5.12
CA LEU A 367 5.90 12.28 5.59
C LEU A 367 6.50 13.67 5.89
N GLY A 368 5.66 14.68 6.13
CA GLY A 368 6.03 16.07 6.35
C GLY A 368 4.88 17.05 6.08
N GLU A 369 5.15 18.35 6.21
CA GLU A 369 4.17 19.44 6.03
C GLU A 369 4.16 20.04 4.60
N SER A 370 5.26 19.93 3.85
CA SER A 370 5.39 20.45 2.48
C SER A 370 4.44 19.77 1.51
N VAL A 371 4.10 20.44 0.41
CA VAL A 371 3.01 19.97 -0.48
C VAL A 371 3.27 18.60 -1.09
N ASP A 372 4.52 18.32 -1.45
CA ASP A 372 4.93 17.06 -2.10
C ASP A 372 5.20 15.93 -1.09
N ASP A 373 5.14 16.19 0.22
CA ASP A 373 5.35 15.20 1.30
C ASP A 373 4.16 14.25 1.50
N LEU A 374 3.22 14.17 0.53
CA LEU A 374 2.13 13.18 0.52
C LEU A 374 2.43 12.10 -0.51
N GLN A 375 3.10 11.06 -0.03
CA GLN A 375 3.55 9.95 -0.84
C GLN A 375 2.50 8.86 -0.97
N THR A 376 2.43 8.24 -2.15
CA THR A 376 1.64 7.03 -2.36
C THR A 376 2.28 5.89 -1.56
N PHE A 377 1.48 5.06 -0.91
CA PHE A 377 2.01 4.03 -0.01
C PHE A 377 2.68 2.90 -0.78
N ASP A 378 3.97 2.75 -0.54
CA ASP A 378 4.86 1.76 -1.12
C ASP A 378 5.34 0.87 0.05
N PRO A 379 4.83 -0.38 0.16
CA PRO A 379 5.14 -1.22 1.31
C PRO A 379 6.62 -1.59 1.40
N GLU A 380 7.32 -1.72 0.26
CA GLU A 380 8.76 -2.03 0.25
C GLU A 380 9.57 -0.88 0.85
N LYS A 381 9.25 0.37 0.46
CA LYS A 381 9.92 1.56 0.99
C LYS A 381 9.57 1.83 2.45
N PHE A 382 8.33 1.56 2.86
CA PHE A 382 7.92 1.68 4.26
C PHE A 382 8.68 0.70 5.15
N VAL A 383 8.69 -0.58 4.78
CA VAL A 383 9.39 -1.64 5.50
C VAL A 383 10.90 -1.37 5.50
N TYR A 384 11.52 -1.06 4.36
CA TYR A 384 12.93 -0.70 4.30
C TYR A 384 13.25 0.52 5.19
N GLY A 385 12.46 1.59 5.13
CA GLY A 385 12.66 2.79 5.94
C GLY A 385 12.53 2.56 7.45
N LEU A 386 11.71 1.60 7.86
CA LEU A 386 11.51 1.17 9.26
C LEU A 386 12.63 0.26 9.77
N PHE A 387 13.11 -0.69 8.95
CA PHE A 387 14.10 -1.70 9.33
C PHE A 387 15.55 -1.38 8.87
N LYS A 388 15.80 -0.21 8.28
CA LYS A 388 17.16 0.22 7.89
C LYS A 388 18.09 0.21 9.10
N GLY A 389 19.23 -0.49 8.99
CA GLY A 389 20.16 -0.70 10.11
C GLY A 389 19.72 -1.73 11.16
N LEU A 390 18.59 -2.43 11.00
CA LEU A 390 18.25 -3.67 11.72
C LEU A 390 18.58 -4.93 10.90
N VAL A 391 18.67 -4.82 9.56
CA VAL A 391 18.95 -5.94 8.64
C VAL A 391 20.44 -6.01 8.25
N GLU A 392 21.20 -4.95 8.50
CA GLU A 392 22.62 -4.81 8.13
C GLU A 392 23.54 -4.95 9.36
N GLU A 393 23.86 -6.19 9.72
CA GLU A 393 25.16 -6.65 10.30
C GLU A 393 25.19 -8.19 10.35
#